data_AF-A0A2A4XDY3-F1
#
_entry.id   AF-A0A2A4XDY3-F1
#
_cell.length_a   1.000
_cell.length_b   1.000
_cell.length_c   1.000
_cell.angle_alpha   90.00
_cell.angle_beta   90.00
_cell.angle_gamma   90.00
#
_symmetry.space_group_name_H-M   'P 1'
#
loop_
_entity.id
_entity.type
_entity.pdbx_description
1 polymer ?
#
loop_
_entity_poly.entity_id
_entity_poly.type
_entity_poly.pdbx_seq_one_letter_code
_entity_poly.pdbx_strand_id
1 'polypeptide(L)'
;MRTSQTIALFGGLLSAVLFTPIFAQGPDALSSGSEWTQYRGNLSGTGFSPLTQINQQNVADLDSAWSYSLLANALNTDENP
;
A
#
# COMPACT_ATOMS: atom_id res chain seq x y z
N MET A 1 -1.39 -62.68 37.97
CA MET A 1 -2.56 -61.79 37.79
C MET A 1 -2.17 -60.46 38.44
N ARG A 2 -1.97 -59.32 37.77
CA ARG A 2 -2.53 -58.73 36.55
C ARG A 2 -1.46 -57.85 35.86
N THR A 3 -1.47 -57.84 34.53
CA THR A 3 -0.75 -56.97 33.61
C THR A 3 -1.53 -55.68 33.32
N SER A 4 -0.86 -54.54 33.10
CA SER A 4 -1.29 -53.34 32.34
C SER A 4 -0.08 -52.37 32.33
N GLN A 5 0.68 -52.10 31.25
CA GLN A 5 0.37 -51.44 29.96
C GLN A 5 -0.42 -50.13 30.21
N THR A 6 -0.02 -48.91 29.81
CA THR A 6 0.54 -48.39 28.54
C THR A 6 1.13 -46.97 28.80
N ILE A 7 2.33 -46.66 28.30
CA ILE A 7 2.63 -45.82 27.12
C ILE A 7 2.01 -44.41 27.15
N ALA A 8 2.86 -43.39 27.29
CA ALA A 8 2.89 -42.21 26.40
C ALA A 8 4.14 -41.37 26.75
N LEU A 9 5.25 -41.73 26.10
CA LEU A 9 6.48 -40.94 26.06
C LEU A 9 6.29 -39.73 25.13
N PHE A 10 7.03 -38.65 25.43
CA PHE A 10 7.32 -37.51 24.56
C PHE A 10 6.17 -36.53 24.25
N GLY A 11 5.82 -35.74 25.28
CA GLY A 11 5.27 -34.41 25.05
C GLY A 11 6.31 -33.49 24.42
N GLY A 12 5.92 -32.79 23.37
CA GLY A 12 6.63 -31.61 22.87
C GLY A 12 7.41 -31.84 21.58
N LEU A 13 6.74 -32.05 20.44
CA LEU A 13 7.31 -31.80 19.11
C LEU A 13 6.25 -31.93 17.99
N LEU A 14 5.15 -31.18 18.05
CA LEU A 14 4.26 -31.06 16.87
C LEU A 14 3.43 -29.77 16.84
N SER A 15 4.07 -28.61 17.02
CA SER A 15 3.44 -27.30 16.74
C SER A 15 4.10 -26.56 15.56
N ALA A 16 4.95 -27.23 14.79
CA ALA A 16 5.82 -26.60 13.79
C ALA A 16 5.19 -26.38 12.40
N VAL A 17 3.85 -26.33 12.28
CA VAL A 17 3.18 -26.19 10.97
C VAL A 17 1.95 -25.28 11.07
N LEU A 18 2.13 -24.09 11.66
CA LEU A 18 1.28 -22.95 11.29
C LEU A 18 1.98 -22.26 10.12
N PHE A 19 1.66 -22.70 8.91
CA PHE A 19 2.00 -22.01 7.66
C PHE A 19 1.48 -20.58 7.76
N THR A 20 2.32 -19.68 8.23
CA THR A 20 2.09 -18.25 8.08
C THR A 20 2.36 -17.96 6.60
N PRO A 21 1.39 -17.48 5.81
CA PRO A 21 1.76 -16.62 4.71
C PRO A 21 2.36 -15.39 5.39
N ILE A 22 3.68 -15.38 5.52
CA ILE A 22 4.44 -14.15 5.67
C ILE A 22 3.96 -13.34 4.47
N PHE A 23 3.11 -12.35 4.70
CA PHE A 23 2.78 -11.36 3.69
C PHE A 23 4.10 -10.70 3.34
N ALA A 24 4.81 -11.27 2.37
CA ALA A 24 5.84 -10.57 1.63
C ALA A 24 5.06 -9.49 0.89
N GLN A 25 4.89 -8.35 1.56
CA GLN A 25 4.64 -7.11 0.85
C GLN A 25 5.91 -6.93 0.03
N GLY A 26 5.86 -7.39 -1.23
CA GLY A 26 6.88 -7.09 -2.21
C GLY A 26 7.18 -5.60 -2.11
N PRO A 27 8.47 -5.20 -2.25
CA PRO A 27 8.88 -3.82 -2.01
C PRO A 27 7.82 -2.95 -2.63
N ASP A 28 7.16 -2.15 -1.77
CA ASP A 28 6.12 -1.20 -2.14
C ASP A 28 6.67 -0.57 -3.38
N ALA A 29 6.20 -1.06 -4.55
CA ALA A 29 6.95 -0.83 -5.77
C ALA A 29 6.84 0.66 -5.81
N LEU A 30 7.96 1.35 -5.57
CA LEU A 30 8.00 2.78 -5.65
C LEU A 30 7.73 2.95 -7.12
N SER A 31 6.42 3.01 -7.44
CA SER A 31 5.84 3.40 -8.68
C SER A 31 6.77 4.50 -9.09
N SER A 32 7.34 4.37 -10.30
CA SER A 32 8.52 5.05 -10.85
C SER A 32 8.53 6.59 -10.75
N GLY A 33 7.69 7.16 -9.89
CA GLY A 33 7.20 8.50 -9.81
C GLY A 33 5.94 8.66 -10.64
N SER A 34 5.69 7.75 -11.58
CA SER A 34 4.74 7.97 -12.68
C SER A 34 3.29 8.01 -12.23
N GLU A 35 2.91 7.24 -11.20
CA GLU A 35 1.52 7.13 -10.76
C GLU A 35 1.41 7.29 -9.24
N TRP A 36 0.35 7.97 -8.80
CA TRP A 36 0.02 8.20 -7.39
C TRP A 36 -1.19 7.36 -6.98
N THR A 37 -1.00 6.07 -6.76
CA THR A 37 -2.09 5.10 -6.62
C THR A 37 -2.58 4.89 -5.19
N GLN A 38 -1.73 5.14 -4.18
CA GLN A 38 -2.11 5.05 -2.76
C GLN A 38 -2.40 6.43 -2.17
N TYR A 39 -3.20 6.46 -1.10
CA TYR A 39 -3.26 7.62 -0.22
C TYR A 39 -1.85 7.89 0.35
N ARG A 40 -1.28 9.05 -0.01
CA ARG A 40 0.13 9.44 0.23
C ARG A 40 1.20 8.73 -0.62
N GLY A 41 0.81 8.08 -1.72
CA GLY A 41 1.73 7.61 -2.76
C GLY A 41 2.52 6.33 -2.44
N ASN A 42 2.44 5.82 -1.21
CA ASN A 42 2.99 4.53 -0.80
C ASN A 42 2.26 4.00 0.45
N LEU A 43 2.35 2.71 0.71
CA LEU A 43 1.77 2.02 1.87
C LEU A 43 2.44 2.43 3.19
N SER A 44 3.71 2.86 3.14
CA SER A 44 4.38 3.46 4.30
C SER A 44 3.80 4.83 4.67
N GLY A 45 2.94 5.39 3.82
CA GLY A 45 2.27 6.66 4.03
C GLY A 45 3.22 7.84 4.15
N THR A 46 4.36 7.87 3.46
CA THR A 46 5.36 8.95 3.64
C THR A 46 4.99 10.25 2.94
N GLY A 47 4.23 10.18 1.83
CA GLY A 47 3.97 11.34 0.97
C GLY A 47 5.15 11.77 0.11
N PHE A 48 6.16 10.91 -0.06
CA PHE A 48 7.37 11.18 -0.85
C PHE A 48 7.18 10.78 -2.32
N SER A 49 7.61 11.66 -3.25
CA SER A 49 7.74 11.36 -4.68
C SER A 49 9.21 11.24 -5.07
N PRO A 50 9.63 10.19 -5.81
CA PRO A 50 11.00 10.05 -6.29
C PRO A 50 11.32 10.91 -7.53
N LEU A 51 10.35 11.64 -8.11
CA LEU A 51 10.57 12.51 -9.28
C LEU A 51 11.41 13.74 -8.92
N THR A 52 12.35 14.09 -9.80
CA THR A 52 13.31 15.19 -9.60
C THR A 52 13.27 16.27 -10.68
N GLN A 53 12.32 16.17 -11.63
CA GLN A 53 12.19 17.13 -12.73
C GLN A 53 11.97 18.56 -12.22
N ILE A 54 11.15 18.73 -11.18
CA ILE A 54 10.93 20.00 -10.48
C ILE A 54 11.84 20.01 -9.26
N ASN A 55 12.62 21.08 -9.10
CA ASN A 55 13.63 21.22 -8.05
C ASN A 55 13.81 22.69 -7.63
N GLN A 56 14.70 22.96 -6.68
CA GLN A 56 14.91 24.30 -6.12
C GLN A 56 15.39 25.33 -7.16
N GLN A 57 15.97 24.87 -8.27
CA GLN A 57 16.51 25.73 -9.31
C GLN A 57 15.44 26.19 -10.32
N ASN A 58 14.38 25.40 -10.53
CA ASN A 58 13.37 25.67 -11.56
C ASN A 58 11.92 25.81 -11.04
N VAL A 59 11.68 25.62 -9.73
CA VAL A 59 10.34 25.75 -9.14
C VAL A 59 9.73 27.15 -9.34
N ALA A 60 10.58 28.17 -9.51
CA ALA A 60 10.16 29.55 -9.77
C ALA A 60 9.55 29.73 -11.17
N ASP A 61 9.82 28.81 -12.10
CA ASP A 61 9.40 28.89 -13.51
C ASP A 61 8.11 28.08 -13.78
N LEU A 62 7.41 27.61 -12.73
CA LEU A 62 6.19 26.83 -12.91
C LEU A 62 5.00 27.71 -13.32
N ASP A 63 4.31 27.29 -14.37
CA ASP A 63 3.09 27.90 -14.87
C ASP A 63 1.88 26.98 -14.70
N SER A 64 0.67 27.56 -14.73
CA SER A 64 -0.58 26.79 -14.70
C SER A 64 -0.72 25.95 -15.99
N ALA A 65 -0.79 24.63 -15.83
CA ALA A 65 -1.03 23.72 -16.95
C ALA A 65 -2.52 23.62 -17.32
N TRP A 66 -3.40 23.56 -16.31
CA TRP A 66 -4.85 23.48 -16.45
C TRP A 66 -5.54 23.79 -15.11
N SER A 67 -6.86 23.99 -15.14
CA SER A 67 -7.69 24.16 -13.95
C SER A 67 -9.04 23.49 -14.17
N TYR A 68 -9.64 22.97 -13.10
CA TYR A 68 -10.95 22.31 -13.16
C TYR A 68 -11.88 22.86 -12.07
N SER A 69 -13.07 23.30 -12.47
CA SER A 69 -14.06 23.88 -11.54
C SER A 69 -15.03 22.81 -11.05
N LEU A 70 -14.95 22.49 -9.76
CA LEU A 70 -15.88 21.57 -9.12
C LEU A 70 -17.32 22.13 -9.09
N LEU A 71 -17.45 23.45 -8.85
CA LEU A 71 -18.75 24.11 -8.84
C LEU A 71 -19.37 24.12 -10.23
N ALA A 72 -18.62 24.54 -11.26
CA ALA A 72 -19.15 24.53 -12.62
C ALA A 72 -19.50 23.11 -13.05
N ASN A 73 -18.69 22.11 -12.71
CA ASN A 73 -19.06 20.72 -12.99
C ASN A 73 -20.36 20.32 -12.28
N ALA A 74 -20.51 20.63 -10.98
CA ALA A 74 -21.73 20.34 -10.23
C ALA A 74 -22.97 21.00 -10.85
N LEU A 75 -22.84 22.28 -11.25
CA LEU A 75 -23.87 23.08 -11.92
C LEU A 75 -24.08 22.72 -13.41
N ASN A 76 -23.23 21.89 -14.01
CA ASN A 76 -23.48 21.31 -15.33
C ASN A 76 -24.07 19.90 -15.21
N THR A 77 -23.91 19.25 -14.05
CA THR A 77 -24.51 17.94 -13.76
C THR A 77 -25.94 18.03 -13.20
N ASP A 78 -26.37 19.18 -12.71
CA ASP A 78 -27.77 19.47 -12.34
C ASP A 78 -28.58 20.06 -13.52
N GLU A 79 -27.90 20.71 -14.48
CA GLU A 79 -28.39 21.04 -15.83
C GLU A 79 -28.43 19.77 -16.72
N ASN A 80 -29.31 18.83 -16.41
CA ASN A 80 -29.73 17.79 -17.36
C ASN A 80 -31.17 18.04 -17.83
N PRO A 81 -31.51 17.97 -19.13
CA PRO A 81 -32.89 17.79 -19.60
C PRO A 81 -33.55 16.50 -19.08
#